data_AF-A0A256WCS0-F1
#
_entry.id   AF-A0A256WCS0-F1
#
_cell.length_a   1.000
_cell.length_b   1.000
_cell.length_c   1.000
_cell.angle_alpha   90.00
_cell.angle_beta   90.00
_cell.angle_gamma   90.00
#
_symmetry.space_group_name_H-M   'P 1'
#
loop_
_entity.id
_entity.type
_entity.pdbx_description
1 polymer ?
#
loop_
_entity_poly.entity_id
_entity_poly.type
_entity_poly.pdbx_seq_one_letter_code
_entity_poly.pdbx_strand_id
1 'polypeptide(L)' 'MELRVNIDYKQILGLIYQLPEEDIEKLKITLQSEVLSKKSTGSLQELILNAPTWIDPDLHEYQNARSHINKFNSEHQTL' A
#
# COMPACT_ATOMS: atom_id res chain seq x y z
N MET A 1 19.74 27.17 -8.92
CA MET A 1 21.01 26.51 -8.56
C MET A 1 20.67 25.18 -7.92
N GLU A 2 21.02 24.06 -8.55
CA GLU A 2 20.86 22.73 -7.95
C GLU A 2 22.06 22.44 -7.05
N LEU A 3 21.85 22.37 -5.73
CA LEU A 3 22.88 21.93 -4.80
C LEU A 3 23.00 20.41 -4.87
N ARG A 4 23.94 19.92 -5.69
CA ARG A 4 24.37 18.52 -5.65
C ARG A 4 25.35 18.34 -4.50
N VAL A 5 24.83 17.98 -3.33
CA VAL A 5 25.67 17.70 -2.17
C VAL A 5 26.25 16.28 -2.33
N ASN A 6 27.54 16.19 -2.62
CA ASN A 6 28.25 14.92 -2.73
C ASN A 6 28.69 14.50 -1.32
N ILE A 7 27.77 13.85 -0.59
CA ILE A 7 28.00 13.44 0.80
C ILE A 7 28.45 11.97 0.83
N ASP A 8 29.62 11.74 1.43
CA ASP A 8 30.16 10.39 1.67
C ASP A 8 29.40 9.71 2.82
N TYR A 9 29.26 8.38 2.76
CA TYR A 9 28.69 7.55 3.84
C TYR A 9 29.26 7.88 5.22
N LYS A 10 30.57 8.14 5.35
CA LYS A 10 31.20 8.51 6.62
C LYS A 10 30.70 9.84 7.16
N GLN A 11 30.38 10.78 6.29
CA GLN A 11 29.83 12.08 6.68
C GLN A 11 28.40 11.94 7.17
N ILE A 12 27.61 11.08 6.51
CA ILE A 12 26.24 10.75 6.96
C ILE A 12 26.27 10.10 8.35
N LEU A 13 27.16 9.12 8.57
CA LEU A 13 27.34 8.51 9.90
C LEU A 13 27.74 9.53 10.96
N GLY A 14 28.67 10.44 10.63
CA GLY A 14 29.08 11.51 11.53
C GLY A 14 27.91 12.40 11.96
N LEU A 15 27.01 12.73 11.02
CA LEU A 15 25.80 13.51 11.32
C LEU A 15 24.82 12.72 12.20
N ILE A 16 24.63 11.43 11.93
CA ILE A 16 23.73 10.58 12.73
C ILE A 16 24.23 10.45 14.17
N TYR A 17 25.54 10.29 14.40
CA TYR A 17 26.11 10.19 15.74
C TYR A 17 26.08 11.49 16.54
N GLN A 18 25.86 12.63 15.88
CA GLN A 18 25.73 13.94 16.52
C GLN A 18 24.29 14.23 16.95
N LEU A 19 23.32 13.40 16.55
CA LEU A 19 21.92 13.58 16.94
C LEU A 19 21.71 13.21 18.41
N PRO A 20 20.82 13.93 19.12
CA PRO A 20 20.36 13.50 20.43
C PRO A 20 19.59 12.17 20.32
N GLU A 21 19.60 11.39 21.39
CA GLU A 21 19.03 10.03 21.43
C GLU A 21 17.56 9.98 20.98
N GLU A 22 16.77 11.00 21.34
CA GLU A 22 15.37 11.14 20.91
C GLU A 22 15.21 11.26 19.39
N ASP A 23 16.14 11.93 18.72
CA ASP A 23 16.09 12.13 17.27
C ASP A 23 16.66 10.93 16.51
N ILE A 24 17.57 10.16 17.13
CA ILE A 24 18.03 8.86 16.60
C ILE A 24 16.86 7.86 16.58
N GLU A 25 16.06 7.79 17.64
CA GLU A 25 14.89 6.90 17.67
C GLU A 25 13.82 7.32 16.66
N LYS A 26 13.56 8.62 16.49
CA LYS A 26 12.67 9.11 15.42
C LYS A 26 13.20 8.73 14.02
N LEU A 27 14.48 8.94 13.75
CA LEU A 27 15.12 8.58 12.49
C LEU A 27 14.98 7.08 12.20
N LYS A 28 15.21 6.24 13.21
CA LYS A 28 15.06 4.79 13.12
C LYS A 28 13.62 4.38 12.82
N ILE A 29 12.62 4.98 13.47
CA ILE A 29 11.20 4.74 13.19
C ILE A 29 10.86 5.14 11.76
N THR A 30 11.33 6.30 11.28
CA THR A 30 11.11 6.77 9.91
C THR A 30 11.76 5.86 8.87
N LEU A 31 13.01 5.42 9.09
CA LEU A 31 13.68 4.50 8.18
C LEU A 31 12.99 3.15 8.15
N GLN A 32 12.54 2.64 9.30
CA GLN A 32 11.76 1.41 9.37
C GLN A 32 10.43 1.54 8.63
N SER A 33 9.70 2.63 8.80
CA SER A 33 8.43 2.84 8.11
C SER A 33 8.61 2.98 6.60
N GLU A 34 9.69 3.58 6.13
CA GLU A 34 10.00 3.71 4.70
C GLU A 34 10.47 2.39 4.06
N VAL A 35 11.21 1.56 4.80
CA VAL A 35 11.56 0.20 4.38
C VAL A 35 10.32 -0.70 4.32
N LEU A 36 9.40 -0.54 5.28
CA LEU A 36 8.14 -1.28 5.32
C LEU A 36 7.13 -0.78 4.27
N SER A 37 7.10 0.51 3.96
CA SER A 37 6.24 1.05 2.89
C SER A 37 6.74 0.64 1.50
N LYS A 38 8.05 0.52 1.29
CA LYS A 38 8.64 -0.09 0.08
C LYS A 38 8.36 -1.60 -0.06
N LYS A 39 7.87 -2.26 1.00
CA LYS A 39 7.51 -3.70 0.97
C LYS A 39 6.14 -4.00 0.36
N SER A 40 5.37 -3.02 -0.08
CA SER A 40 4.16 -3.25 -0.91
C SER A 40 4.46 -3.05 -2.40
N THR A 41 5.33 -3.89 -2.92
CA THR A 41 5.44 -4.16 -4.36
C THR A 41 5.37 -5.67 -4.59
N GLY A 42 4.28 -6.30 -4.12
CA GLY A 42 3.67 -7.25 -5.04
C GLY A 42 3.35 -6.41 -6.27
N SER A 43 4.06 -6.61 -7.37
CA SER A 43 3.91 -5.71 -8.52
C SER A 43 2.42 -5.65 -8.89
N LEU A 44 1.89 -4.51 -9.34
CA LEU A 44 0.50 -4.46 -9.81
C LEU A 44 0.18 -5.63 -10.75
N GLN A 45 1.18 -6.06 -11.51
CA GLN A 45 1.17 -7.24 -12.35
C GLN A 45 0.98 -8.55 -11.57
N GLU A 46 1.63 -8.79 -10.44
CA GLU A 46 1.39 -9.95 -9.56
C GLU A 46 0.01 -9.91 -8.91
N LEU A 47 -0.49 -8.73 -8.53
CA LEU A 47 -1.86 -8.59 -8.01
C LEU A 47 -2.91 -8.90 -9.09
N ILE A 48 -2.69 -8.45 -10.32
CA ILE A 48 -3.57 -8.75 -11.46
C ILE A 48 -3.48 -10.24 -11.84
N LEU A 49 -2.27 -10.82 -11.86
CA LEU A 49 -2.07 -12.23 -12.21
C LEU A 49 -2.64 -13.19 -11.18
N ASN A 50 -2.66 -12.80 -9.90
CA ASN A 50 -3.23 -13.61 -8.82
C ASN A 50 -4.67 -13.20 -8.46
N ALA A 51 -5.27 -12.26 -9.19
CA ALA A 51 -6.67 -11.91 -8.98
C ALA A 51 -7.55 -13.10 -9.38
N PRO A 52 -8.60 -13.43 -8.61
CA PRO A 52 -9.54 -14.46 -8.99
C PRO A 52 -10.21 -14.06 -10.31
N THR A 53 -9.96 -14.84 -11.37
CA THR A 53 -10.68 -14.71 -12.64
C THR A 53 -11.95 -15.54 -12.56
N TRP A 54 -13.11 -14.91 -12.71
CA TRP A 54 -14.38 -15.64 -12.84
C TRP A 54 -14.45 -16.30 -14.21
N ILE A 55 -14.84 -17.57 -14.24
CA ILE A 55 -15.30 -18.20 -15.48
C ILE A 55 -16.76 -17.78 -15.74
N ASP A 56 -17.22 -17.88 -16.99
CA ASP A 56 -18.58 -17.45 -17.39
C ASP A 56 -19.71 -17.95 -16.47
N PRO A 57 -19.69 -19.21 -15.97
CA PRO A 57 -20.66 -19.68 -14.99
C PRO A 57 -20.63 -18.91 -13.67
N ASP A 58 -19.45 -18.65 -13.11
CA ASP A 58 -19.27 -17.93 -11.84
C ASP A 58 -19.74 -16.48 -11.96
N LEU A 59 -19.46 -15.84 -13.12
CA LEU A 59 -19.92 -14.50 -13.41
C LEU A 59 -21.46 -14.45 -13.49
N HIS A 60 -22.08 -15.45 -14.12
CA HIS A 60 -23.54 -15.51 -14.21
C HIS A 60 -24.18 -15.70 -12.83
N GLU A 61 -23.60 -16.57 -11.99
CA GLU A 61 -24.09 -16.83 -10.64
C GLU A 61 -23.95 -15.58 -9.76
N TYR A 62 -22.82 -14.87 -9.86
CA TYR A 62 -22.61 -13.58 -9.20
C TYR A 62 -23.65 -12.54 -9.64
N GLN A 63 -23.91 -12.41 -10.94
CA GLN A 63 -24.90 -11.46 -11.48
C GLN A 63 -26.31 -11.76 -10.97
N ASN A 64 -26.69 -13.04 -10.90
CA ASN A 64 -27.97 -13.46 -10.35
C ASN A 64 -28.07 -13.09 -8.86
N ALA A 65 -27.05 -13.43 -8.06
CA ALA A 65 -27.01 -13.08 -6.65
C ALA A 65 -27.08 -11.55 -6.44
N ARG A 66 -26.36 -10.77 -7.26
CA ARG A 66 -26.38 -9.31 -7.20
C ARG A 66 -27.73 -8.72 -7.57
N SER A 67 -28.42 -9.30 -8.56
CA SER A 67 -29.77 -8.91 -8.96
C SER A 67 -30.76 -9.09 -7.79
N HIS A 68 -30.69 -10.24 -7.10
CA HIS A 68 -31.52 -10.48 -5.91
C HIS A 68 -31.26 -9.48 -4.78
N ILE A 69 -29.99 -9.16 -4.51
CA ILE A 69 -29.63 -8.16 -3.48
C ILE A 69 -30.14 -6.77 -3.85
N ASN A 70 -29.97 -6.35 -5.11
CA ASN A 70 -30.43 -5.04 -5.57
C ASN A 70 -31.96 -4.94 -5.50
N LYS A 71 -32.66 -6.00 -5.88
CA LYS A 71 -34.13 -6.08 -5.77
C LYS A 71 -34.58 -5.93 -4.32
N PHE A 72 -33.99 -6.72 -3.41
CA PHE A 72 -34.26 -6.62 -1.97
C PHE A 72 -34.05 -5.19 -1.45
N ASN A 73 -32.91 -4.57 -1.76
CA ASN A 73 -32.60 -3.22 -1.31
C ASN A 73 -33.55 -2.16 -1.90
N SER A 74 -34.03 -2.35 -3.14
CA SER A 74 -35.00 -1.44 -3.76
C SER A 74 -36.39 -1.56 -3.14
N GLU A 75 -36.82 -2.77 -2.76
CA GLU A 75 -38.12 -3.01 -2.14
C GLU A 75 -38.16 -2.45 -0.71
N HIS A 76 -37.03 -2.51 0.01
CA HIS A 76 -36.87 -1.99 1.36
C HIS A 76 -36.57 -0.47 1.45
N GLN A 77 -36.37 0.23 0.33
CA GLN A 77 -36.25 1.70 0.30
C GLN A 77 -37.59 2.42 0.06
N THR A 78 -38.67 1.67 -0.23
CA THR A 78 -40.03 2.21 -0.47
C THR A 78 -40.98 2.14 0.73
N LEU A 79 -40.46 1.80 1.92
CA LEU A 79 -41.17 1.86 3.21
C LEU A 79 -40.52 2.93 4.11
#